data_AF-A0A7R9QC22-F1
#
_entry.id   AF-A0A7R9QC22-F1
#
_cell.length_a   1.000
_cell.length_b   1.000
_cell.length_c   1.000
_cell.angle_alpha   90.00
_cell.angle_beta   90.00
_cell.angle_gamma   90.00
#
_symmetry.space_group_name_H-M   'P 1'
#
loop_
_entity.id
_entity.type
_entity.pdbx_description
1 polymer ?
#
loop_
_entity_poly.entity_id
_entity_poly.type
_entity_poly.pdbx_seq_one_letter_code
_entity_poly.pdbx_strand_id
1 'polypeptide(L)'
;MLYLKHRFTFWEKQGVGGHEGLEPSIYRPGFVHENDLKNAEEFGHIYGYYEFFRRGLVINEPELIRDVFVTHFDKFRDNREMYFGEDSINLNMFNLPGNVDWKRIRSICSPAFTSSKLKAIMPSLEVIADEFVDSVSQMFDTAKPD
;
A
#
# COMPACT_ATOMS: atom_id res chain seq x y z
N MET A 1 -26.66 3.35 -20.87
CA MET A 1 -26.64 2.96 -19.44
C MET A 1 -26.54 1.45 -19.19
N LEU A 2 -27.09 0.57 -20.05
CA LEU A 2 -27.01 -0.90 -19.88
C LEU A 2 -25.57 -1.48 -19.83
N TYR A 3 -24.63 -0.93 -20.62
CA TYR A 3 -23.24 -1.39 -20.64
C TYR A 3 -22.51 -1.22 -19.30
N LEU A 4 -22.69 -0.06 -18.64
CA LEU A 4 -22.08 0.21 -17.34
C LEU A 4 -22.68 -0.68 -16.24
N LYS A 5 -24.01 -0.86 -16.25
CA LYS A 5 -24.69 -1.75 -15.31
C LYS A 5 -24.21 -3.19 -15.46
N HIS A 6 -24.04 -3.68 -16.69
CA HIS A 6 -23.49 -5.02 -16.91
C HIS A 6 -22.04 -5.15 -16.41
N ARG A 7 -21.22 -4.11 -16.53
CA ARG A 7 -19.81 -4.15 -16.16
C ARG A 7 -19.56 -4.18 -14.65
N PHE A 8 -20.45 -3.57 -13.86
CA PHE A 8 -20.38 -3.56 -12.38
C PHE A 8 -21.01 -4.79 -11.69
N THR A 9 -21.44 -5.80 -12.45
CA THR A 9 -22.02 -7.06 -11.90
C THR A 9 -21.00 -8.22 -11.83
N PHE A 10 -19.71 -7.97 -12.10
CA PHE A 10 -18.72 -9.03 -12.14
C PHE A 10 -18.59 -9.77 -10.81
N TRP A 11 -18.39 -9.05 -9.70
CA TRP A 11 -18.21 -9.66 -8.38
C TRP A 11 -19.47 -10.38 -7.87
N GLU A 12 -20.64 -9.80 -8.10
CA GLU A 12 -21.94 -10.44 -7.83
C GLU A 12 -22.06 -11.79 -8.56
N LYS A 13 -21.68 -11.86 -9.84
CA LYS A 13 -21.66 -13.11 -10.62
C LYS A 13 -20.66 -14.14 -10.11
N GLN A 14 -19.62 -13.73 -9.38
CA GLN A 14 -18.65 -14.63 -8.75
C GLN A 14 -19.08 -15.02 -7.32
N GLY A 15 -20.23 -14.54 -6.84
CA GLY A 15 -20.68 -14.77 -5.46
C GLY A 15 -19.90 -13.97 -4.41
N VAL A 16 -19.22 -12.90 -4.82
CA VAL A 16 -18.44 -12.03 -3.93
C VAL A 16 -19.22 -10.74 -3.68
N GLY A 17 -19.42 -10.39 -2.40
CA GLY A 17 -20.05 -9.14 -1.99
C GLY A 17 -19.19 -7.92 -2.36
N GLY A 18 -19.78 -6.74 -2.46
CA GLY A 18 -19.04 -5.53 -2.79
C GLY A 18 -19.91 -4.39 -3.29
N HIS A 19 -19.25 -3.27 -3.64
CA HIS A 19 -19.93 -2.05 -4.07
C HIS A 19 -20.66 -2.21 -5.41
N GLU A 20 -21.91 -1.74 -5.47
CA GLU A 20 -22.63 -1.52 -6.73
C GLU A 20 -22.09 -0.27 -7.44
N GLY A 21 -21.03 -0.44 -8.22
CA GLY A 21 -20.41 0.64 -8.98
C GLY A 21 -19.03 1.02 -8.48
N LEU A 22 -18.70 2.32 -8.56
CA LEU A 22 -17.37 2.79 -8.20
C LEU A 22 -17.11 2.65 -6.69
N GLU A 23 -15.88 2.33 -6.35
CA GLU A 23 -15.39 2.28 -4.98
C GLU A 23 -15.58 3.66 -4.32
N PRO A 24 -16.28 3.74 -3.17
CA PRO A 24 -16.66 5.02 -2.60
C PRO A 24 -15.49 5.91 -2.20
N SER A 25 -14.33 5.38 -1.79
CA SER A 25 -13.18 6.21 -1.41
C SER A 25 -12.59 7.04 -2.57
N ILE A 26 -12.93 6.71 -3.82
CA ILE A 26 -12.60 7.55 -4.98
C ILE A 26 -13.27 8.93 -4.92
N TYR A 27 -14.45 9.03 -4.29
CA TYR A 27 -15.26 10.26 -4.27
C TYR A 27 -15.80 10.63 -2.88
N ARG A 28 -15.59 9.79 -1.86
CA ARG A 28 -15.91 10.07 -0.46
C ARG A 28 -14.67 10.63 0.24
N PRO A 29 -14.74 11.84 0.81
CA PRO A 29 -13.68 12.34 1.67
C PRO A 29 -13.54 11.44 2.91
N GLY A 30 -12.31 11.06 3.24
CA GLY A 30 -11.98 10.21 4.39
C GLY A 30 -10.64 9.50 4.21
N PHE A 31 -10.10 8.93 5.29
CA PHE A 31 -8.91 8.09 5.20
C PHE A 31 -9.28 6.72 4.63
N VAL A 32 -8.47 6.20 3.70
CA VAL A 32 -8.66 4.89 3.05
C VAL A 32 -8.90 3.78 4.10
N HIS A 33 -8.13 3.82 5.20
CA HIS A 33 -8.27 2.89 6.31
C HIS A 33 -9.68 2.83 6.91
N GLU A 34 -10.31 3.97 7.17
CA GLU A 34 -11.66 4.00 7.77
C GLU A 34 -12.72 3.45 6.81
N ASN A 35 -12.54 3.71 5.51
CA ASN A 35 -13.44 3.18 4.49
C ASN A 35 -13.28 1.67 4.35
N ASP A 36 -12.06 1.15 4.40
CA ASP A 36 -11.80 -0.30 4.35
C ASP A 36 -12.39 -1.03 5.56
N LEU A 37 -12.31 -0.43 6.77
CA LEU A 37 -12.95 -1.01 7.96
C LEU A 37 -14.47 -1.09 7.81
N LYS A 38 -15.13 -0.01 7.37
CA LYS A 38 -16.58 0.01 7.14
C LYS A 38 -17.00 -0.99 6.07
N ASN A 39 -16.23 -1.09 4.99
CA ASN A 39 -16.49 -2.04 3.91
C ASN A 39 -16.31 -3.49 4.39
N ALA A 40 -15.34 -3.77 5.25
CA ALA A 40 -15.15 -5.09 5.83
C ALA A 40 -16.30 -5.47 6.78
N GLU A 41 -16.86 -4.51 7.52
CA GLU A 41 -18.07 -4.72 8.33
C GLU A 41 -19.31 -4.98 7.47
N GLU A 42 -19.44 -4.29 6.33
CA GLU A 42 -20.61 -4.37 5.45
C GLU A 42 -20.60 -5.62 4.54
N PHE A 43 -19.45 -5.92 3.92
CA PHE A 43 -19.34 -6.97 2.90
C PHE A 43 -18.58 -8.22 3.38
N GLY A 44 -17.96 -8.16 4.56
CA GLY A 44 -17.14 -9.22 5.12
C GLY A 44 -15.66 -9.13 4.76
N HIS A 45 -14.90 -10.18 5.10
CA HIS A 45 -13.44 -10.21 4.95
C HIS A 45 -12.94 -10.29 3.50
N ILE A 46 -13.82 -10.57 2.53
CA ILE A 46 -13.49 -10.58 1.11
C ILE A 46 -14.58 -9.81 0.37
N TYR A 47 -14.19 -8.74 -0.31
CA TYR A 47 -15.15 -7.95 -1.08
C TYR A 47 -14.53 -7.37 -2.35
N GLY A 48 -15.38 -7.26 -3.36
CA GLY A 48 -15.05 -6.65 -4.63
C GLY A 48 -15.30 -5.16 -4.65
N TYR A 49 -14.51 -4.45 -5.43
CA TYR A 49 -14.75 -3.04 -5.75
C TYR A 49 -14.39 -2.75 -7.20
N TYR A 50 -14.79 -1.57 -7.67
CA TYR A 50 -14.43 -1.10 -9.00
C TYR A 50 -13.76 0.27 -8.93
N GLU A 51 -12.53 0.32 -9.43
CA GLU A 51 -11.83 1.57 -9.65
C GLU A 51 -11.96 1.95 -11.13
N PHE A 52 -12.89 2.84 -11.44
CA PHE A 52 -13.28 3.17 -12.82
C PHE A 52 -13.63 1.91 -13.63
N PHE A 53 -12.69 1.46 -14.46
CA PHE A 53 -12.83 0.29 -15.32
C PHE A 53 -12.07 -0.94 -14.82
N ARG A 54 -11.26 -0.77 -13.76
CA ARG A 54 -10.47 -1.82 -13.10
C ARG A 54 -11.33 -2.48 -12.02
N ARG A 55 -11.14 -3.78 -11.86
CA ARG A 55 -11.81 -4.59 -10.84
C ARG A 55 -10.79 -4.88 -9.76
N GLY A 56 -11.10 -4.51 -8.52
CA GLY A 56 -10.27 -4.79 -7.37
C GLY A 56 -10.96 -5.79 -6.45
N LEU A 57 -10.15 -6.56 -5.73
CA LEU A 57 -10.59 -7.50 -4.71
C LEU A 57 -9.80 -7.20 -3.44
N VAL A 58 -10.50 -6.95 -2.35
CA VAL A 58 -9.91 -6.86 -1.02
C VAL A 58 -9.96 -8.22 -0.36
N ILE A 59 -8.85 -8.62 0.26
CA ILE A 59 -8.68 -9.90 0.93
C ILE A 59 -8.16 -9.61 2.34
N ASN A 60 -8.97 -9.89 3.34
CA ASN A 60 -8.64 -9.75 4.76
C ASN A 60 -8.48 -11.11 5.46
N GLU A 61 -8.17 -12.17 4.69
CA GLU A 61 -7.97 -13.53 5.18
C GLU A 61 -6.49 -13.92 5.11
N PRO A 62 -5.81 -14.22 6.24
CA PRO A 62 -4.36 -14.45 6.27
C PRO A 62 -3.87 -15.57 5.33
N GLU A 63 -4.65 -16.64 5.19
CA GLU A 63 -4.29 -17.77 4.31
C GLU A 63 -4.28 -17.35 2.84
N LEU A 64 -5.29 -16.60 2.40
CA LEU A 64 -5.37 -16.09 1.03
C LEU A 64 -4.33 -14.99 0.76
N ILE A 65 -4.05 -14.14 1.75
CA ILE A 65 -2.96 -13.15 1.67
C ILE A 65 -1.64 -13.87 1.45
N ARG A 66 -1.36 -14.93 2.22
CA ARG A 66 -0.16 -15.75 2.03
C ARG A 66 -0.12 -16.37 0.64
N ASP A 67 -1.26 -16.85 0.13
CA ASP A 67 -1.31 -17.42 -1.21
C ASP A 67 -0.99 -16.41 -2.30
N VAL A 68 -1.47 -15.17 -2.19
CA VAL A 68 -1.17 -14.08 -3.13
C VAL A 68 0.29 -13.64 -3.04
N PHE A 69 0.78 -13.36 -1.84
CA PHE A 69 2.10 -12.73 -1.65
C PHE A 69 3.27 -13.71 -1.57
N VAL A 70 3.01 -15.01 -1.35
CA VAL A 70 4.05 -16.03 -1.16
C VAL A 70 3.85 -17.21 -2.10
N THR A 71 2.74 -17.95 -1.98
CA THR A 71 2.55 -19.24 -2.68
C THR A 71 2.47 -19.06 -4.20
N HIS A 72 1.74 -18.04 -4.65
CA HIS A 72 1.48 -17.74 -6.06
C HIS A 72 2.01 -16.36 -6.44
N PHE A 73 3.08 -15.91 -5.78
CA PHE A 73 3.70 -14.61 -6.04
C PHE A 73 4.06 -14.43 -7.53
N ASP A 74 4.35 -15.51 -8.25
CA ASP A 74 4.64 -15.48 -9.68
C ASP A 74 3.50 -14.93 -10.56
N LYS A 75 2.26 -15.03 -10.08
CA LYS A 75 1.05 -14.50 -10.74
C LYS A 75 0.70 -13.08 -10.29
N PHE A 76 1.23 -12.63 -9.15
CA PHE A 76 0.91 -11.36 -8.49
C PHE A 76 2.16 -10.48 -8.29
N ARG A 77 3.12 -10.54 -9.21
CA ARG A 77 4.41 -9.86 -9.07
C ARG A 77 4.32 -8.33 -9.16
N ASP A 78 3.34 -7.84 -9.90
CA ASP A 78 3.25 -6.44 -10.30
C ASP A 78 2.33 -5.68 -9.33
N ASN A 79 2.83 -4.57 -8.80
CA ASN A 79 2.00 -3.63 -8.06
C ASN A 79 1.13 -2.82 -9.02
N ARG A 80 0.09 -2.17 -8.48
CA ARG A 80 -0.67 -1.15 -9.20
C ARG A 80 0.26 -0.03 -9.63
N GLU A 81 0.35 0.21 -10.94
CA GLU A 81 1.06 1.36 -11.51
C GLU A 81 0.52 2.67 -10.93
N MET A 82 1.41 3.48 -10.36
CA MET A 82 1.10 4.83 -9.90
C MET A 82 1.88 5.85 -10.73
N TYR A 83 1.18 6.87 -11.23
CA TYR A 83 1.78 7.96 -12.00
C TYR A 83 1.99 9.17 -11.09
N PHE A 84 3.25 9.49 -10.83
CA PHE A 84 3.71 10.59 -9.98
C PHE A 84 4.11 11.84 -10.78
N GLY A 85 3.67 11.96 -12.04
CA GLY A 85 3.96 13.12 -12.88
C GLY A 85 5.26 13.00 -13.66
N GLU A 86 6.39 12.84 -12.97
CA GLU A 86 7.73 12.82 -13.57
C GLU A 86 8.23 11.38 -13.81
N ASP A 87 8.75 11.12 -15.01
CA ASP A 87 9.24 9.79 -15.42
C ASP A 87 10.36 9.25 -14.51
N SER A 88 11.21 10.13 -13.98
CA SER A 88 12.30 9.76 -13.06
C SER A 88 11.78 9.15 -11.74
N ILE A 89 10.70 9.72 -11.20
CA ILE A 89 10.04 9.26 -9.97
C ILE A 89 9.21 8.01 -10.24
N ASN A 90 8.63 7.90 -11.45
CA ASN A 90 7.87 6.72 -11.86
C ASN A 90 8.75 5.47 -11.97
N LEU A 91 10.04 5.60 -12.25
CA LEU A 91 11.02 4.50 -12.35
C LEU A 91 11.56 4.02 -10.97
N ASN A 92 10.70 3.94 -9.97
CA ASN A 92 11.06 3.45 -8.63
C ASN A 92 10.72 1.96 -8.46
N MET A 93 11.36 1.28 -7.49
CA MET A 93 11.18 -0.16 -7.23
C MET A 93 9.72 -0.57 -6.95
N PHE A 94 8.84 0.34 -6.54
CA PHE A 94 7.43 0.04 -6.27
C PHE A 94 6.55 0.08 -7.52
N ASN A 95 7.02 0.69 -8.62
CA ASN A 95 6.31 0.86 -9.89
C ASN A 95 6.91 0.04 -11.05
N LEU A 96 8.03 -0.66 -10.84
CA LEU A 96 8.67 -1.47 -11.88
C LEU A 96 7.92 -2.79 -12.13
N PRO A 97 7.83 -3.26 -13.39
CA PRO A 97 7.31 -4.59 -13.68
C PRO A 97 8.17 -5.68 -13.03
N GLY A 98 7.49 -6.72 -12.56
CA GLY A 98 8.03 -7.81 -11.75
C GLY A 98 8.89 -8.82 -12.50
N ASN A 99 8.84 -8.85 -13.83
CA ASN A 99 9.46 -9.90 -14.64
C ASN A 99 10.99 -9.75 -14.80
N VAL A 100 11.55 -8.53 -14.88
CA VAL A 100 13.00 -8.33 -15.06
C VAL A 100 13.53 -7.21 -14.17
N ASP A 101 12.89 -6.04 -14.19
CA ASP A 101 13.47 -4.84 -13.60
C ASP A 101 13.35 -4.81 -12.09
N TRP A 102 12.19 -5.19 -11.53
CA TRP A 102 12.01 -5.25 -10.08
C TRP A 102 12.99 -6.21 -9.41
N LYS A 103 13.12 -7.44 -9.93
CA LYS A 103 13.99 -8.47 -9.33
C LYS A 103 15.45 -8.03 -9.35
N ARG A 104 15.89 -7.43 -10.46
CA ARG A 104 17.24 -6.88 -10.62
C ARG A 104 17.49 -5.76 -9.62
N ILE A 105 16.64 -4.73 -9.59
CA ILE A 105 16.80 -3.58 -8.68
C ILE A 105 16.77 -4.04 -7.21
N ARG A 106 15.83 -4.93 -6.85
CA ARG A 106 15.76 -5.49 -5.50
C ARG A 106 17.04 -6.23 -5.12
N SER A 107 17.64 -7.00 -6.04
CA SER A 107 18.90 -7.70 -5.77
C SER A 107 20.08 -6.76 -5.53
N ILE A 108 20.07 -5.57 -6.15
CA ILE A 108 21.09 -4.53 -5.95
C ILE A 108 20.89 -3.81 -4.61
N CYS A 109 19.64 -3.51 -4.24
CA CYS A 109 19.34 -2.74 -3.02
C CYS A 109 19.36 -3.58 -1.74
N SER A 110 18.91 -4.85 -1.79
CA SER A 110 18.77 -5.70 -0.59
C SER A 110 20.04 -5.84 0.27
N PRO A 111 21.27 -5.94 -0.31
CA PRO A 111 22.50 -6.03 0.48
C PRO A 111 22.77 -4.83 1.40
N ALA A 112 22.24 -3.65 1.08
CA ALA A 112 22.38 -2.45 1.91
C ALA A 112 21.60 -2.54 3.22
N PHE A 113 20.57 -3.38 3.28
CA PHE A 113 19.67 -3.54 4.43
C PHE A 113 19.93 -4.82 5.24
N THR A 114 21.15 -5.36 5.16
CA THR A 114 21.56 -6.49 6.00
C THR A 114 21.76 -6.05 7.46
N SER A 115 21.59 -6.97 8.41
CA SER A 115 21.76 -6.66 9.84
C SER A 115 23.14 -6.08 10.17
N SER A 116 24.20 -6.50 9.47
CA SER A 116 25.55 -5.93 9.63
C SER A 116 25.64 -4.48 9.15
N LYS A 117 24.99 -4.15 8.03
CA LYS A 117 24.97 -2.78 7.49
C LYS A 117 24.12 -1.86 8.36
N LEU A 118 22.97 -2.34 8.83
CA LEU A 118 22.14 -1.61 9.79
C LEU A 118 22.89 -1.34 11.10
N LYS A 119 23.58 -2.35 11.67
CA LYS A 119 24.44 -2.16 12.85
C LYS A 119 25.54 -1.13 12.63
N ALA A 120 26.12 -1.06 11.43
CA ALA A 120 27.14 -0.07 11.11
C ALA A 120 26.58 1.37 11.04
N ILE A 121 25.28 1.54 10.77
CA ILE A 121 24.60 2.85 10.74
C ILE A 121 24.12 3.29 12.13
N MET A 122 23.93 2.35 13.08
CA MET A 122 23.41 2.64 14.42
C MET A 122 24.09 3.81 15.15
N PRO A 123 25.43 3.96 15.17
CA PRO A 123 26.05 5.08 15.87
C PRO A 123 25.63 6.45 15.32
N SER A 124 25.43 6.57 13.99
CA SER A 124 24.94 7.81 13.39
C SER A 124 23.47 8.06 13.71
N LEU A 125 22.66 7.01 13.81
CA LEU A 125 21.26 7.13 14.23
C LEU A 125 21.15 7.55 15.70
N GLU A 126 22.02 7.07 16.57
CA GLU A 126 22.08 7.46 17.99
C GLU A 126 22.36 8.95 18.14
N VAL A 127 23.35 9.49 17.40
CA VAL A 127 23.65 10.93 17.40
C VAL A 127 22.44 11.76 16.96
N ILE A 128 21.77 11.36 15.87
CA ILE A 128 20.57 12.08 15.39
C ILE A 128 19.43 11.99 16.40
N ALA A 129 19.29 10.85 17.09
CA ALA A 129 18.28 10.66 18.11
C ALA A 129 18.53 11.55 19.34
N ASP A 130 19.79 11.66 19.78
CA ASP A 130 20.19 12.53 20.88
C ASP A 130 19.94 14.01 20.53
N GLU A 131 20.36 14.45 19.33
CA GLU A 131 20.10 15.81 18.83
C GLU A 131 18.60 16.13 18.77
N PHE A 132 17.79 15.14 18.38
CA PHE A 132 16.34 15.28 18.36
C PHE A 132 15.77 15.46 19.77
N VAL A 133 16.22 14.66 20.75
CA VAL A 133 15.78 14.75 22.15
C VAL A 133 16.16 16.11 22.76
N ASP A 134 17.38 16.58 22.49
CA ASP A 134 17.86 17.88 22.96
C ASP A 134 17.00 19.01 22.38
N SER A 135 16.74 18.96 21.08
CA SER A 135 15.91 19.94 20.37
C SER A 135 14.49 20.00 20.96
N VAL A 136 13.88 18.84 21.18
CA VAL A 136 12.54 18.74 21.77
C VAL A 136 12.54 19.25 23.22
N SER A 137 13.57 18.95 24.01
CA SER A 137 13.67 19.42 25.41
C SER A 137 13.79 20.95 25.48
N GLN A 138 14.60 21.55 24.62
CA GLN A 138 14.72 23.01 24.53
C GLN A 138 13.39 23.69 24.16
N MET A 139 12.59 23.06 23.29
CA MET A 139 11.25 23.57 22.98
C MET A 139 10.34 23.58 24.21
N PHE A 140 10.40 22.56 25.07
CA PHE A 140 9.60 22.53 26.30
C PHE A 140 10.06 23.55 27.35
N ASP A 141 11.37 23.78 27.47
CA ASP A 141 11.91 24.78 28.40
C ASP A 141 11.60 26.21 27.93
N THR A 142 11.56 26.44 26.62
CA THR A 142 11.17 27.74 26.03
C THR A 142 9.65 27.97 26.05
N ALA A 143 8.86 26.89 26.10
CA ALA A 143 7.39 26.94 26.09
C ALA A 143 6.75 27.04 27.48
N LYS A 144 7.53 27.05 28.57
CA LYS A 144 7.00 27.42 29.90
C LYS A 144 6.73 28.93 29.92
N PRO A 145 5.49 29.38 30.07
CA PRO A 145 5.23 30.79 30.37
C PRO A 145 5.64 31.07 31.83
N ASP A 146 6.10 32.30 32.08
CA ASP A 146 6.27 32.86 33.43
C ASP A 146 5.01 32.68 34.30
#